data_AF-A0A2J6S3I5-F1
#
_entry.id   AF-A0A2J6S3I5-F1
#
_cell.length_a   1.000
_cell.length_b   1.000
_cell.length_c   1.000
_cell.angle_alpha   90.00
_cell.angle_beta   90.00
_cell.angle_gamma   90.00
#
_symmetry.space_group_name_H-M   'P 1'
#
loop_
_entity.id
_entity.type
_entity.pdbx_description
1 polymer ?
#
loop_
_entity_poly.entity_id
_entity_poly.type
_entity_poly.pdbx_seq_one_letter_code
_entity_poly.pdbx_strand_id
1 'polypeptide(L)'
;MANPFHLADRALTPIISSSRPASSNNHNHNLQSHAQAQALSSLTSTAITAFDTASRLGLGLQRIMIETQSSGPIILHSFLSTPSLQQAPAPLEDHNGVRGIVEQAREDLRPLSGTTDTESMGEHVTSSGVLVNGVPESAEDADQSSVQLPPMLIATVVARAAAHVGDARRAAARLEQTGRIVQREWIRENEESVVADGEGG
;
A
#
# COMPACT_ATOMS: atom_id res chain seq x y z
N MET A 1 25.75 -18.14 10.55
CA MET A 1 26.15 -16.71 10.48
C MET A 1 24.89 -15.88 10.26
N ALA A 2 24.79 -14.69 10.87
CA ALA A 2 23.62 -13.82 10.70
C ALA A 2 23.65 -13.11 9.32
N ASN A 3 22.50 -13.01 8.66
CA ASN A 3 22.35 -12.28 7.40
C ASN A 3 22.38 -10.76 7.64
N PRO A 4 23.09 -9.95 6.84
CA PRO A 4 22.95 -8.49 6.87
C PRO A 4 21.51 -8.05 6.64
N PHE A 5 21.03 -7.11 7.45
CA PHE A 5 19.66 -6.62 7.37
C PHE A 5 19.53 -5.15 7.75
N HIS A 6 18.47 -4.52 7.23
CA HIS A 6 18.17 -3.12 7.42
C HIS A 6 16.66 -2.88 7.40
N LEU A 7 16.14 -2.08 8.31
CA LEU A 7 14.79 -1.55 8.32
C LEU A 7 14.89 -0.03 8.39
N ALA A 8 14.40 0.65 7.35
CA ALA A 8 14.45 2.10 7.23
C ALA A 8 13.15 2.66 6.66
N ASP A 9 12.94 3.95 6.83
CA ASP A 9 11.87 4.69 6.13
C ASP A 9 12.27 5.07 4.69
N ARG A 10 11.38 5.75 3.97
CA ARG A 10 11.66 6.30 2.62
C ARG A 10 12.75 7.37 2.58
N ALA A 11 13.00 8.05 3.69
CA ALA A 11 14.06 9.05 3.82
C ALA A 11 15.43 8.41 4.12
N LEU A 12 15.51 7.07 4.14
CA LEU A 12 16.69 6.28 4.49
C LEU A 12 17.12 6.47 5.95
N THR A 13 16.21 6.88 6.83
CA THR A 13 16.44 6.92 8.27
C THR A 13 16.42 5.49 8.82
N PRO A 14 17.53 4.97 9.36
CA PRO A 14 17.60 3.59 9.80
C PRO A 14 16.92 3.42 11.17
N ILE A 15 15.87 2.60 11.23
CA ILE A 15 15.20 2.22 12.48
C ILE A 15 15.97 1.08 13.14
N ILE A 16 16.30 0.04 12.37
CA ILE A 16 17.10 -1.10 12.84
C ILE A 16 18.08 -1.49 11.73
N SER A 17 19.36 -1.63 12.06
CA SER A 17 20.37 -2.11 11.10
C SER A 17 21.36 -3.05 11.77
N SER A 18 21.71 -4.14 11.09
CA SER A 18 22.76 -5.06 11.54
C SER A 18 24.18 -4.50 11.35
N SER A 19 24.32 -3.41 10.59
CA SER A 19 25.60 -2.78 10.26
C SER A 19 25.95 -1.59 11.18
N ARG A 20 25.18 -1.35 12.25
CA ARG A 20 25.52 -0.30 13.22
C ARG A 20 26.83 -0.66 13.92
N PRO A 21 27.81 0.26 14.00
CA PRO A 21 29.05 0.00 14.72
C PRO A 21 28.70 -0.28 16.18
N ALA A 22 28.94 -1.50 16.64
CA ALA A 22 29.04 -1.74 18.07
C ALA A 22 30.20 -0.88 18.59
N SER A 23 30.10 -0.34 19.81
CA SER A 23 31.18 0.38 20.51
C SER A 23 32.35 -0.56 20.85
N SER A 24 32.93 -1.19 19.83
CA SER A 24 34.10 -2.03 19.87
C SER A 24 35.30 -1.18 19.50
N ASN A 25 36.36 -1.24 20.32
CA ASN A 25 37.64 -0.54 20.06
C ASN A 25 38.40 -1.08 18.83
N ASN A 26 37.79 -1.93 18.00
CA ASN A 26 38.42 -2.52 16.82
C ASN A 26 38.12 -1.70 15.56
N HIS A 27 39.11 -0.90 15.13
CA HIS A 27 39.01 0.01 13.98
C HIS A 27 38.61 -0.70 12.67
N ASN A 28 39.09 -1.92 12.43
CA ASN A 28 38.79 -2.69 11.22
C ASN A 28 37.32 -3.14 11.15
N HIS A 29 36.73 -3.50 12.30
CA HIS A 29 35.32 -3.88 12.37
C HIS A 29 34.42 -2.65 12.12
N ASN A 30 34.85 -1.47 12.58
CA ASN A 30 34.12 -0.23 12.36
C ASN A 30 34.11 0.15 10.87
N LEU A 31 35.26 0.08 10.18
CA LEU A 31 35.37 0.31 8.73
C LEU A 31 34.45 -0.63 7.92
N GLN A 32 34.47 -1.92 8.25
CA GLN A 32 33.62 -2.90 7.57
C GLN A 32 32.13 -2.65 7.83
N SER A 33 31.76 -2.30 9.07
CA SER A 33 30.38 -1.96 9.41
C SER A 33 29.89 -0.70 8.69
N HIS A 34 30.77 0.29 8.50
CA HIS A 34 30.45 1.51 7.75
C HIS A 34 30.21 1.22 6.26
N ALA A 35 31.12 0.48 5.62
CA ALA A 35 30.96 0.06 4.22
C ALA A 35 29.68 -0.76 4.02
N GLN A 36 29.37 -1.65 4.97
CA GLN A 36 28.13 -2.44 4.95
C GLN A 36 26.88 -1.56 5.11
N ALA A 37 26.91 -0.56 5.99
CA ALA A 37 25.81 0.38 6.16
C ALA A 37 25.56 1.17 4.86
N GLN A 38 26.62 1.67 4.23
CA GLN A 38 26.54 2.37 2.95
C GLN A 38 25.93 1.47 1.86
N ALA A 39 26.38 0.22 1.75
CA ALA A 39 25.84 -0.73 0.79
C ALA A 39 24.34 -1.02 1.02
N LEU A 40 23.91 -1.18 2.27
CA LEU A 40 22.49 -1.39 2.61
C LEU A 40 21.63 -0.16 2.29
N SER A 41 22.14 1.05 2.53
CA SER A 41 21.46 2.30 2.15
C SER A 41 21.33 2.43 0.63
N SER A 42 22.39 2.13 -0.13
CA SER A 42 22.34 2.12 -1.60
C SER A 42 21.33 1.12 -2.14
N LEU A 43 21.31 -0.13 -1.61
CA LEU A 43 20.32 -1.14 -1.99
C LEU A 43 18.89 -0.69 -1.68
N THR A 44 18.68 -0.07 -0.51
CA THR A 44 17.37 0.44 -0.11
C THR A 44 16.90 1.58 -1.01
N SER A 45 17.81 2.48 -1.41
CA SER A 45 17.52 3.53 -2.39
C SER A 45 17.09 2.97 -3.76
N THR A 46 17.81 1.96 -4.26
CA THR A 46 17.41 1.25 -5.49
C THR A 46 16.05 0.58 -5.34
N ALA A 47 15.76 -0.02 -4.19
CA ALA A 47 14.47 -0.64 -3.91
C ALA A 47 13.31 0.38 -3.90
N ILE A 48 13.53 1.60 -3.39
CA ILE A 48 12.53 2.68 -3.45
C ILE A 48 12.23 3.06 -4.89
N THR A 49 13.26 3.21 -5.73
CA THR A 49 13.05 3.50 -7.16
C THR A 49 12.29 2.37 -7.85
N ALA A 50 12.62 1.11 -7.56
CA ALA A 50 11.92 -0.05 -8.10
C ALA A 50 10.46 -0.14 -7.62
N PHE A 51 10.19 0.23 -6.37
CA PHE A 51 8.84 0.30 -5.83
C PHE A 51 8.01 1.41 -6.50
N ASP A 52 8.59 2.59 -6.70
CA ASP A 52 7.89 3.72 -7.33
C ASP A 52 7.57 3.43 -8.81
N THR A 53 8.49 2.81 -9.55
CA THR A 53 8.23 2.40 -10.94
C THR A 53 7.14 1.34 -11.01
N ALA A 54 7.19 0.32 -10.14
CA ALA A 54 6.18 -0.71 -10.09
C ALA A 54 4.80 -0.20 -9.66
N SER A 55 4.76 0.77 -8.75
CA SER A 55 3.52 1.43 -8.32
C SER A 55 2.87 2.19 -9.48
N ARG A 56 3.66 2.91 -10.29
CA ARG A 56 3.18 3.59 -11.52
C ARG A 56 2.63 2.62 -12.56
N LEU A 57 3.16 1.40 -12.59
CA LEU A 57 2.71 0.32 -13.48
C LEU A 57 1.54 -0.49 -12.89
N GLY A 58 1.06 -0.16 -11.68
CA GLY A 58 -0.04 -0.87 -11.03
C GLY A 58 0.30 -2.30 -10.59
N LEU A 59 1.58 -2.63 -10.41
CA LEU A 59 2.03 -4.01 -10.13
C LEU A 59 1.82 -4.45 -8.67
N GLY A 60 1.42 -3.55 -7.77
CA GLY A 60 1.02 -3.88 -6.39
C GLY A 60 2.08 -4.67 -5.61
N LEU A 61 3.34 -4.22 -5.63
CA LEU A 61 4.45 -4.99 -5.04
C LEU A 61 4.46 -4.95 -3.51
N GLN A 62 4.47 -6.13 -2.91
CA GLN A 62 4.74 -6.31 -1.48
C GLN A 62 6.22 -6.63 -1.21
N ARG A 63 6.89 -7.29 -2.17
CA ARG A 63 8.26 -7.77 -2.02
C ARG A 63 8.98 -7.89 -3.37
N ILE A 64 10.26 -7.55 -3.38
CA ILE A 64 11.19 -7.79 -4.49
C ILE A 64 12.28 -8.76 -4.01
N MET A 65 12.59 -9.76 -4.84
CA MET A 65 13.70 -10.68 -4.63
C MET A 65 14.66 -10.56 -5.82
N ILE A 66 15.93 -10.31 -5.53
CA ILE A 66 16.99 -10.21 -6.52
C ILE A 66 17.91 -11.41 -6.32
N GLU A 67 18.04 -12.22 -7.36
CA GLU A 67 18.97 -13.35 -7.39
C GLU A 67 20.13 -13.02 -8.32
N THR A 68 21.34 -13.22 -7.83
CA THR A 68 22.53 -13.13 -8.68
C THR A 68 22.83 -14.48 -9.30
N GLN A 69 23.54 -14.45 -10.43
CA GLN A 69 23.87 -15.65 -11.21
C GLN A 69 24.67 -16.66 -10.37
N SER A 70 24.63 -17.95 -10.75
CA SER A 70 25.50 -18.99 -10.18
C SER A 70 25.36 -19.21 -8.66
N SER A 71 24.13 -19.26 -8.13
CA SER A 71 23.86 -19.46 -6.69
C SER A 71 24.46 -18.39 -5.77
N GLY A 72 24.70 -17.19 -6.32
CA GLY A 72 25.30 -16.07 -5.60
C GLY A 72 24.38 -15.45 -4.54
N PRO A 73 24.71 -14.24 -4.06
CA PRO A 73 23.89 -13.51 -3.11
C PRO A 73 22.44 -13.33 -3.56
N ILE A 74 21.54 -13.36 -2.58
CA ILE A 74 20.12 -13.04 -2.74
C ILE A 74 19.79 -11.82 -1.90
N ILE A 75 19.03 -10.89 -2.46
CA ILE A 75 18.56 -9.69 -1.78
C ILE A 75 17.04 -9.73 -1.73
N LEU A 76 16.48 -9.48 -0.54
CA LEU A 76 15.05 -9.37 -0.32
C LEU A 76 14.73 -7.95 0.14
N HIS A 77 13.81 -7.29 -0.57
CA HIS A 77 13.21 -6.03 -0.16
C HIS A 77 11.73 -6.25 0.10
N SER A 78 11.24 -5.97 1.30
CA SER A 78 9.81 -5.94 1.61
C SER A 78 9.36 -4.52 1.87
N PHE A 79 8.22 -4.15 1.30
CA PHE A 79 7.65 -2.82 1.42
C PHE A 79 6.45 -2.84 2.36
N LEU A 80 6.57 -2.12 3.47
CA LEU A 80 5.54 -1.99 4.48
C LEU A 80 4.85 -0.66 4.28
N SER A 81 3.99 -0.60 3.27
CA SER A 81 3.05 0.50 3.12
C SER A 81 2.09 0.53 4.31
N THR A 82 1.76 1.73 4.74
CA THR A 82 0.74 1.93 5.74
C THR A 82 -0.60 1.49 5.21
N PRO A 83 -1.44 0.87 6.06
CA PRO A 83 -2.83 0.62 5.69
C PRO A 83 -3.60 1.95 5.78
N SER A 84 -3.21 2.95 4.99
CA SER A 84 -4.09 4.06 4.69
C SER A 84 -5.13 3.54 3.73
N LEU A 85 -6.36 3.32 4.20
CA LEU A 85 -7.55 3.19 3.37
C LEU A 85 -7.25 2.48 2.05
N GLN A 86 -6.75 1.23 2.13
CA GLN A 86 -7.04 0.30 1.06
C GLN A 86 -8.55 0.11 1.19
N GLN A 87 -9.29 1.10 0.67
CA GLN A 87 -10.64 0.98 0.24
C GLN A 87 -10.51 -0.22 -0.70
N ALA A 88 -10.75 -1.40 -0.13
CA ALA A 88 -11.41 -2.43 -0.88
C ALA A 88 -12.46 -1.67 -1.69
N PRO A 89 -12.55 -1.87 -3.01
CA PRO A 89 -13.73 -1.38 -3.71
C PRO A 89 -14.88 -1.83 -2.81
N ALA A 90 -15.65 -0.86 -2.27
CA ALA A 90 -16.72 -1.17 -1.34
C ALA A 90 -17.42 -2.39 -1.93
N PRO A 91 -17.62 -3.49 -1.18
CA PRO A 91 -18.37 -4.61 -1.72
C PRO A 91 -19.62 -3.97 -2.27
N LEU A 92 -19.75 -3.97 -3.61
CA LEU A 92 -20.81 -3.28 -4.32
C LEU A 92 -22.06 -3.64 -3.54
N GLU A 93 -22.67 -2.63 -2.92
CA GLU A 93 -23.84 -2.85 -2.11
C GLU A 93 -24.78 -3.73 -2.90
N ASP A 94 -25.09 -4.83 -2.24
CA ASP A 94 -26.07 -5.83 -2.56
C ASP A 94 -27.12 -5.37 -3.62
N HIS A 95 -26.86 -5.74 -4.87
CA HIS A 95 -27.76 -6.52 -5.72
C HIS A 95 -29.27 -6.24 -5.67
N ASN A 96 -29.72 -4.98 -5.53
CA ASN A 96 -31.14 -4.64 -5.71
C ASN A 96 -31.46 -3.97 -7.06
N GLY A 97 -30.45 -3.63 -7.87
CA GLY A 97 -30.65 -3.00 -9.19
C GLY A 97 -30.67 -3.98 -10.37
N VAL A 98 -29.94 -5.10 -10.30
CA VAL A 98 -29.77 -6.02 -11.44
C VAL A 98 -30.99 -6.92 -11.65
N ARG A 99 -31.74 -7.23 -10.58
CA ARG A 99 -32.99 -7.98 -10.71
C ARG A 99 -34.07 -7.17 -11.42
N GLY A 100 -34.05 -5.84 -11.31
CA GLY A 100 -34.99 -4.95 -12.02
C GLY A 100 -34.79 -4.96 -13.54
N ILE A 101 -33.53 -4.96 -14.02
CA ILE A 101 -33.23 -4.86 -15.46
C ILE A 101 -33.56 -6.16 -16.19
N VAL A 102 -33.30 -7.32 -15.56
CA VAL A 102 -33.65 -8.63 -16.12
C VAL A 102 -35.16 -8.87 -16.09
N GLU A 103 -35.85 -8.39 -15.06
CA GLU A 103 -37.33 -8.50 -15.01
C GLU A 103 -38.01 -7.52 -15.97
N GLN A 104 -37.50 -6.30 -16.15
CA GLN A 104 -38.00 -5.33 -17.15
C GLN A 104 -37.84 -5.88 -18.58
N ALA A 105 -36.68 -6.46 -18.90
CA ALA A 105 -36.45 -7.09 -20.21
C ALA A 105 -37.32 -8.35 -20.43
N ARG A 106 -37.73 -9.02 -19.36
CA ARG A 106 -38.67 -10.16 -19.42
C ARG A 106 -40.13 -9.73 -19.56
N GLU A 107 -40.50 -8.55 -19.07
CA GLU A 107 -41.82 -7.98 -19.29
C GLU A 107 -41.97 -7.44 -20.72
N ASP A 108 -40.93 -6.79 -21.28
CA ASP A 108 -40.94 -6.25 -22.65
C ASP A 108 -40.98 -7.31 -23.76
N LEU A 109 -40.60 -8.56 -23.46
CA LEU A 109 -40.60 -9.68 -24.42
C LEU A 109 -41.82 -10.61 -24.27
N ARG A 110 -42.78 -10.30 -23.39
CA ARG A 110 -44.02 -11.07 -23.32
C ARG A 110 -44.90 -10.77 -24.54
N PRO A 111 -45.26 -11.77 -25.36
CA PRO A 111 -46.21 -11.56 -26.43
C PRO A 111 -47.58 -11.21 -25.85
N LEU A 112 -48.01 -9.96 -26.04
CA LEU A 112 -49.36 -9.50 -25.74
C LEU A 112 -50.34 -10.15 -26.72
N SER A 113 -50.92 -11.27 -26.33
CA SER A 113 -52.20 -11.73 -26.87
C SER A 113 -53.32 -11.15 -26.04
N GLY A 114 -54.19 -10.33 -26.65
CA GLY A 114 -55.44 -9.91 -26.03
C GLY A 114 -55.89 -8.53 -26.49
N THR A 115 -56.96 -8.51 -27.26
CA THR A 115 -57.62 -7.39 -27.93
C THR A 115 -58.27 -6.41 -26.94
N THR A 116 -58.21 -5.11 -27.21
CA THR A 116 -59.33 -4.16 -27.42
C THR A 116 -58.89 -2.72 -27.10
N ASP A 117 -59.25 -1.83 -28.01
CA ASP A 117 -58.94 -0.40 -28.10
C ASP A 117 -59.32 0.41 -26.86
N THR A 118 -58.51 1.41 -26.48
CA THR A 118 -58.95 2.80 -26.26
C THR A 118 -57.74 3.72 -26.15
N GLU A 119 -57.82 4.85 -26.85
CA GLU A 119 -56.84 5.94 -27.00
C GLU A 119 -56.56 6.70 -25.69
N SER A 120 -55.33 7.21 -25.49
CA SER A 120 -55.08 8.60 -25.05
C SER A 120 -53.58 8.89 -24.84
N MET A 121 -53.07 9.78 -25.69
CA MET A 121 -52.07 10.86 -25.51
C MET A 121 -51.18 10.89 -24.24
N GLY A 122 -49.88 11.10 -24.49
CA GLY A 122 -48.87 11.57 -23.53
C GLY A 122 -47.47 11.06 -23.93
N GLU A 123 -46.84 11.55 -24.99
CA GLU A 123 -45.95 12.72 -24.98
C GLU A 123 -45.06 12.82 -23.72
N HIS A 124 -43.82 12.32 -23.81
CA HIS A 124 -42.71 12.92 -23.07
C HIS A 124 -41.39 12.72 -23.80
N VAL A 125 -41.11 13.68 -24.68
CA VAL A 125 -39.81 14.31 -24.97
C VAL A 125 -38.57 13.49 -24.62
N THR A 126 -37.93 12.98 -25.68
CA THR A 126 -36.52 12.64 -25.74
C THR A 126 -35.70 13.93 -25.58
N SER A 127 -35.37 14.32 -24.34
CA SER A 127 -34.40 15.39 -24.13
C SER A 127 -32.99 14.81 -24.07
N SER A 128 -32.38 14.80 -25.25
CA SER A 128 -30.96 14.68 -25.49
C SER A 128 -30.23 15.78 -24.71
N GLY A 129 -29.86 15.48 -23.46
CA GLY A 129 -29.04 16.34 -22.60
C GLY A 129 -27.56 16.11 -22.85
N VAL A 130 -26.98 17.04 -23.59
CA VAL A 130 -25.55 17.24 -23.88
C VAL A 130 -24.66 17.02 -22.64
N LEU A 131 -23.58 16.25 -22.84
CA LEU A 131 -22.45 16.13 -21.92
C LEU A 131 -21.72 17.48 -21.81
N VAL A 132 -21.95 18.22 -20.72
CA VAL A 132 -21.13 19.37 -20.30
C VAL A 132 -20.61 19.09 -18.88
N ASN A 133 -19.32 18.79 -18.83
CA ASN A 133 -18.37 18.94 -17.72
C ASN A 133 -18.98 19.25 -16.33
N GLY A 134 -19.52 18.25 -15.67
CA GLY A 134 -19.91 18.33 -14.25
C GLY A 134 -18.71 18.03 -13.37
N VAL A 135 -18.02 19.08 -12.90
CA VAL A 135 -17.21 19.01 -11.68
C VAL A 135 -18.19 18.78 -10.54
N PRO A 136 -18.11 17.69 -9.75
CA PRO A 136 -18.75 17.69 -8.46
C PRO A 136 -17.93 18.62 -7.56
N GLU A 137 -18.42 19.85 -7.36
CA GLU A 137 -18.09 20.64 -6.18
C GLU A 137 -18.56 19.82 -4.96
N SER A 138 -17.65 18.99 -4.44
CA SER A 138 -17.80 18.46 -3.09
C SER A 138 -17.53 19.61 -2.14
N ALA A 139 -18.56 19.90 -1.34
CA ALA A 139 -18.60 20.91 -0.30
C ALA A 139 -17.28 21.02 0.48
N GLU A 140 -16.85 22.27 0.64
CA GLU A 140 -15.79 22.66 1.54
C GLU A 140 -16.18 22.35 3.00
N ASP A 141 -15.15 22.07 3.80
CA ASP A 141 -15.11 22.05 5.26
C ASP A 141 -15.76 20.86 6.00
N ALA A 142 -15.02 19.76 6.03
CA ALA A 142 -14.82 19.03 7.28
C ALA A 142 -13.31 19.02 7.58
N ASP A 143 -12.95 19.75 8.62
CA ASP A 143 -11.68 19.76 9.34
C ASP A 143 -10.81 18.53 9.04
N GLN A 144 -9.85 18.70 8.11
CA GLN A 144 -8.81 17.70 7.87
C GLN A 144 -7.91 17.73 9.10
N SER A 145 -8.35 17.06 10.18
CA SER A 145 -7.42 16.40 11.08
C SER A 145 -6.53 15.58 10.16
N SER A 146 -5.35 16.12 9.84
CA SER A 146 -4.40 15.44 8.98
C SER A 146 -3.94 14.26 9.80
N VAL A 147 -4.68 13.14 9.70
CA VAL A 147 -4.28 11.86 10.27
C VAL A 147 -2.97 11.58 9.57
N GLN A 148 -1.88 11.95 10.23
CA GLN A 148 -0.57 11.71 9.68
C GLN A 148 -0.54 10.18 9.53
N LEU A 149 -0.25 9.71 8.33
CA LEU A 149 -0.10 8.28 8.08
C LEU A 149 1.30 7.88 8.51
N PRO A 150 1.49 6.66 9.07
CA PRO A 150 2.83 6.22 9.42
C PRO A 150 3.78 6.28 8.22
N PRO A 151 5.09 6.38 8.45
CA PRO A 151 6.03 6.27 7.36
C PRO A 151 5.97 4.87 6.74
N MET A 152 6.05 4.81 5.40
CA MET A 152 6.32 3.56 4.70
C MET A 152 7.70 3.05 5.08
N LEU A 153 7.78 1.79 5.49
CA LEU A 153 9.05 1.16 5.87
C LEU A 153 9.52 0.18 4.80
N ILE A 154 10.83 0.06 4.65
CA ILE A 154 11.48 -0.87 3.73
C ILE A 154 12.40 -1.78 4.54
N ALA A 155 12.12 -3.09 4.48
CA ALA A 155 12.96 -4.12 5.06
C ALA A 155 13.87 -4.71 3.99
N THR A 156 15.18 -4.58 4.16
CA THR A 156 16.22 -5.12 3.27
C THR A 156 16.96 -6.25 3.98
N VAL A 157 17.08 -7.42 3.35
CA VAL A 157 17.86 -8.56 3.86
C VAL A 157 18.74 -9.12 2.76
N VAL A 158 19.99 -9.44 3.09
CA VAL A 158 20.95 -10.01 2.15
C VAL A 158 21.37 -11.41 2.62
N ALA A 159 21.14 -12.43 1.79
CA ALA A 159 21.75 -13.75 1.94
C ALA A 159 23.03 -13.82 1.10
N ARG A 160 24.10 -14.42 1.65
CA ARG A 160 25.40 -14.54 0.97
C ARG A 160 25.38 -15.52 -0.21
N ALA A 161 24.45 -16.47 -0.21
CA ALA A 161 24.32 -17.51 -1.23
C ALA A 161 22.87 -17.97 -1.32
N ALA A 162 22.50 -18.56 -2.46
CA ALA A 162 21.14 -19.03 -2.70
C ALA A 162 20.66 -20.10 -1.70
N ALA A 163 21.60 -20.91 -1.17
CA ALA A 163 21.31 -21.90 -0.14
C ALA A 163 20.71 -21.30 1.15
N HIS A 164 20.94 -20.01 1.42
CA HIS A 164 20.45 -19.32 2.61
C HIS A 164 19.15 -18.54 2.38
N VAL A 165 18.46 -18.75 1.26
CA VAL A 165 17.20 -18.06 0.95
C VAL A 165 16.15 -18.26 2.04
N GLY A 166 16.07 -19.45 2.64
CA GLY A 166 15.14 -19.74 3.73
C GLY A 166 15.42 -18.91 4.98
N ASP A 167 16.69 -18.75 5.33
CA ASP A 167 17.12 -17.89 6.45
C ASP A 167 16.82 -16.42 6.16
N ALA A 168 17.07 -15.96 4.93
CA ALA A 168 16.78 -14.59 4.53
C ALA A 168 15.28 -14.30 4.59
N ARG A 169 14.42 -15.22 4.13
CA ARG A 169 12.96 -15.08 4.22
C ARG A 169 12.48 -15.01 5.67
N ARG A 170 13.02 -15.86 6.55
CA ARG A 170 12.71 -15.79 8.00
C ARG A 170 13.16 -14.46 8.61
N ALA A 171 14.35 -13.98 8.27
CA ALA A 171 14.84 -12.69 8.73
C ALA A 171 13.97 -11.53 8.22
N ALA A 172 13.55 -11.57 6.95
CA ALA A 172 12.65 -10.58 6.36
C ALA A 172 11.28 -10.57 7.07
N ALA A 173 10.69 -11.74 7.31
CA ALA A 173 9.42 -11.85 8.05
C ALA A 173 9.52 -11.26 9.48
N ARG A 174 10.65 -11.47 10.16
CA ARG A 174 10.89 -10.85 11.47
C ARG A 174 10.99 -9.33 11.38
N LEU A 175 11.70 -8.80 10.38
CA LEU A 175 11.76 -7.35 10.16
C LEU A 175 10.40 -6.76 9.79
N GLU A 176 9.60 -7.48 9.02
CA GLU A 176 8.24 -7.07 8.70
C GLU A 176 7.39 -6.96 9.97
N GLN A 177 7.41 -7.99 10.82
CA GLN A 177 6.70 -7.96 12.10
C GLN A 177 7.16 -6.78 12.97
N THR A 178 8.48 -6.54 13.07
CA THR A 178 9.01 -5.40 13.82
C THR A 178 8.58 -4.06 13.22
N GLY A 179 8.64 -3.90 11.90
CA GLY A 179 8.19 -2.68 11.23
C GLY A 179 6.69 -2.42 11.44
N ARG A 180 5.86 -3.46 11.45
CA ARG A 180 4.43 -3.35 11.78
C ARG A 180 4.19 -2.96 13.24
N ILE A 181 5.05 -3.40 14.17
CA ILE A 181 4.98 -2.94 15.57
C ILE A 181 5.31 -1.44 15.62
N VAL A 182 6.40 -1.01 14.98
CA VAL A 182 6.80 0.42 14.93
C VAL A 182 5.69 1.28 14.34
N GLN A 183 5.09 0.87 13.22
CA GLN A 183 3.99 1.62 12.60
C GLN A 183 2.75 1.71 13.52
N ARG A 184 2.43 0.66 14.29
CA ARG A 184 1.29 0.69 15.23
C ARG A 184 1.54 1.63 16.41
N GLU A 185 2.74 1.62 16.98
CA GLU A 185 3.08 2.54 18.06
C GLU A 185 3.05 3.99 17.59
N TRP A 186 3.54 4.24 16.38
CA TRP A 186 3.50 5.57 15.77
C TRP A 186 2.05 6.09 15.61
N ILE A 187 1.10 5.23 15.22
CA ILE A 187 -0.32 5.61 15.14
C ILE A 187 -0.85 5.96 16.53
N ARG A 188 -0.58 5.11 17.52
CA ARG A 188 -1.03 5.29 18.90
C ARG A 188 -0.54 6.62 19.49
N GLU A 189 0.74 6.95 19.30
CA GLU A 189 1.34 8.20 19.79
C GLU A 189 0.73 9.45 19.13
N ASN A 190 0.41 9.35 17.83
CA ASN A 190 -0.23 10.44 17.11
C ASN A 190 -1.71 10.63 17.51
N GLU A 191 -2.45 9.55 17.76
CA GLU A 191 -3.83 9.62 18.26
C GLU A 191 -3.90 10.26 19.66
N GLU A 192 -2.98 9.91 20.56
CA GLU A 192 -2.88 10.48 21.91
C GLU A 192 -2.56 11.98 21.90
N SER A 193 -1.73 12.43 20.95
CA SER A 193 -1.36 13.84 20.81
C SER A 193 -2.53 14.72 20.32
N VAL A 194 -3.43 14.18 19.50
CA VAL A 194 -4.61 14.91 18.99
C VAL A 194 -5.65 15.13 20.10
N VAL A 195 -5.75 14.24 21.08
CA VAL A 195 -6.73 14.35 22.17
C VAL A 195 -6.27 15.36 23.24
N ALA A 196 -4.96 15.47 23.48
CA ALA A 196 -4.42 16.38 24.51
C ALA A 196 -4.53 17.87 24.16
N ASP A 197 -4.57 18.22 22.87
CA ASP A 197 -4.70 19.62 22.41
C ASP A 197 -6.17 20.11 22.38
N GLY A 198 -7.15 19.25 22.69
CA GLY A 198 -8.58 19.56 22.64
C GLY A 198 -9.23 20.03 23.96
N GLU A 199 -8.54 19.99 25.10
CA GLU A 199 -9.10 20.33 26.44
C GLU A 199 -8.74 21.74 26.95
N GLY A 200 -8.52 22.71 26.05
CA GLY A 200 -8.07 24.07 26.40
C GLY A 200 -8.91 25.24 25.87
N GLY A 201 -10.21 25.04 25.64
CA GLY A 201 -11.14 26.08 25.14
C GLY A 201 -12.15 26.57 26.17
#